data_AF-A0A067EX96-F1
#
_entry.id   AF-A0A067EX96-F1
#
_cell.length_a   1.000
_cell.length_b   1.000
_cell.length_c   1.000
_cell.angle_alpha   90.00
_cell.angle_beta   90.00
_cell.angle_gamma   90.00
#
_symmetry.space_group_name_H-M   'P 1'
#
loop_
_entity.id
_entity.type
_entity.pdbx_description
1 polymer ?
#
loop_
_entity_poly.entity_id
_entity_poly.type
_entity_poly.pdbx_seq_one_letter_code
_entity_poly.pdbx_strand_id
1 'polypeptide(L)'
;QRLLVLGGGGAVGFAAVQFSVASGCHVSATCGSKSIDRVLAAGAEQAVDYSSKDIELAIKGKFDAVLDTIGAPETERLGLNFLKRGGHYMTLHGETAALADHYGLALGLPIATTVLLKKRMQTWYSYGIGCL
;
A
#
# COMPACT_ATOMS: atom_id res chain seq x y z
N GLN A 1 -1.08 -12.82 10.46
CA GLN A 1 -0.84 -11.36 10.25
C GLN A 1 -1.75 -10.89 9.12
N ARG A 2 -2.34 -9.69 9.21
CA ARG A 2 -3.31 -9.16 8.22
C ARG A 2 -2.63 -8.14 7.31
N LEU A 3 -2.68 -8.39 6.00
CA LEU A 3 -2.12 -7.53 4.97
C LEU A 3 -3.23 -7.00 4.05
N LEU A 4 -3.22 -5.69 3.76
CA LEU A 4 -4.02 -5.09 2.71
C LEU A 4 -3.13 -4.77 1.51
N VAL A 5 -3.49 -5.26 0.32
CA VAL A 5 -2.79 -4.95 -0.93
C VAL A 5 -3.65 -4.00 -1.76
N LEU A 6 -3.23 -2.74 -1.89
CA LEU A 6 -3.87 -1.79 -2.79
C LEU A 6 -3.33 -2.00 -4.20
N GLY A 7 -4.21 -2.28 -5.17
CA GLY A 7 -3.80 -2.57 -6.55
C GLY A 7 -3.44 -4.03 -6.83
N GLY A 8 -4.03 -4.98 -6.09
CA GLY A 8 -3.85 -6.44 -6.27
C GLY A 8 -4.20 -6.99 -7.67
N GLY A 9 -4.86 -6.22 -8.52
CA GLY A 9 -5.13 -6.59 -9.92
C GLY A 9 -3.94 -6.42 -10.87
N GLY A 10 -2.92 -5.63 -10.49
CA GLY A 10 -1.69 -5.46 -11.28
C GLY A 10 -0.74 -6.66 -11.13
N ALA A 11 0.30 -6.73 -11.97
CA ALA A 11 1.27 -7.84 -11.91
C ALA A 11 1.96 -7.93 -10.54
N VAL A 12 2.43 -6.79 -10.01
CA VAL A 12 3.14 -6.76 -8.73
C VAL A 12 2.19 -7.02 -7.56
N GLY A 13 1.03 -6.35 -7.54
CA GLY A 13 0.02 -6.58 -6.50
C GLY A 13 -0.45 -8.05 -6.46
N PHE A 14 -0.65 -8.67 -7.63
CA PHE A 14 -1.05 -10.07 -7.73
C PHE A 14 0.03 -11.04 -7.25
N ALA A 15 1.30 -10.77 -7.54
CA ALA A 15 2.42 -11.55 -7.00
C ALA A 15 2.53 -11.38 -5.48
N ALA A 16 2.36 -10.15 -4.97
CA ALA A 16 2.39 -9.87 -3.54
C ALA A 16 1.28 -10.59 -2.77
N VAL A 17 0.07 -10.68 -3.33
CA VAL A 17 -1.02 -11.50 -2.77
C VAL A 17 -0.58 -12.95 -2.62
N GLN A 18 -0.08 -13.57 -3.68
CA GLN A 18 0.34 -14.98 -3.66
C GLN A 18 1.45 -15.25 -2.64
N PHE A 19 2.49 -14.41 -2.61
CA PHE A 19 3.58 -14.58 -1.63
C PHE A 19 3.10 -14.41 -0.19
N SER A 20 2.20 -13.47 0.05
CA SER A 20 1.69 -13.20 1.39
C SER A 20 0.78 -14.33 1.89
N VAL A 21 -0.08 -14.86 1.01
CA VAL A 21 -0.89 -16.05 1.31
C VAL A 21 0.00 -17.25 1.57
N ALA A 22 1.00 -17.50 0.71
CA ALA A 22 1.96 -18.60 0.90
C ALA A 22 2.77 -18.48 2.21
N SER A 23 2.96 -17.25 2.70
CA SER A 23 3.60 -16.95 3.99
C SER A 23 2.64 -17.08 5.19
N GLY A 24 1.39 -17.51 4.98
CA GLY A 24 0.38 -17.67 6.03
C GLY A 24 -0.28 -16.37 6.50
N CYS A 25 -0.23 -15.30 5.69
CA CYS A 25 -0.92 -14.05 6.00
C CYS A 25 -2.39 -14.06 5.54
N HIS A 26 -3.23 -13.34 6.28
CA HIS A 26 -4.59 -13.03 5.88
C HIS A 26 -4.56 -11.82 4.95
N VAL A 27 -4.83 -12.05 3.67
CA VAL A 27 -4.69 -11.02 2.64
C VAL A 27 -6.05 -10.50 2.21
N SER A 28 -6.22 -9.19 2.30
CA SER A 28 -7.29 -8.47 1.61
C SER A 28 -6.67 -7.64 0.49
N ALA A 29 -7.35 -7.48 -0.64
CA ALA A 29 -6.82 -6.74 -1.77
C ALA A 29 -7.87 -5.87 -2.45
N THR A 30 -7.45 -4.72 -2.96
CA THR A 30 -8.27 -3.91 -3.87
C THR A 30 -7.84 -4.16 -5.30
N CYS A 31 -8.78 -4.33 -6.21
CA CYS A 31 -8.51 -4.58 -7.63
C CYS A 31 -9.67 -4.10 -8.48
N GLY A 32 -9.53 -4.10 -9.82
CA GLY A 32 -10.69 -3.83 -10.68
C GLY A 32 -11.61 -5.05 -10.76
N SER A 33 -12.90 -4.85 -11.02
CA SER A 33 -13.92 -5.91 -11.16
C SER A 33 -13.43 -7.17 -11.89
N LYS A 34 -12.75 -7.00 -13.05
CA LYS A 34 -12.24 -8.10 -13.88
C LYS A 34 -11.18 -8.99 -13.20
N SER A 35 -10.56 -8.51 -12.13
CA SER A 35 -9.47 -9.21 -11.43
C SER A 35 -9.91 -9.83 -10.10
N ILE A 36 -11.15 -9.61 -9.65
CA ILE A 36 -11.66 -10.09 -8.35
C ILE A 36 -11.52 -11.59 -8.23
N ASP A 37 -12.08 -12.34 -9.18
CA ASP A 37 -12.06 -13.81 -9.16
C ASP A 37 -10.64 -14.35 -9.17
N ARG A 38 -9.75 -13.72 -9.94
CA ARG A 38 -8.34 -14.10 -10.01
C ARG A 38 -7.63 -13.89 -8.68
N VAL A 39 -7.88 -12.77 -8.00
CA VAL A 39 -7.27 -12.43 -6.70
C VAL A 39 -7.79 -13.34 -5.60
N LEU A 40 -9.08 -13.66 -5.59
CA LEU A 40 -9.66 -14.64 -4.66
C LEU A 40 -9.11 -16.04 -4.91
N ALA A 41 -8.98 -16.46 -6.17
CA ALA A 41 -8.39 -17.75 -6.53
C ALA A 41 -6.91 -17.88 -6.12
N ALA A 42 -6.18 -16.76 -6.02
CA ALA A 42 -4.83 -16.72 -5.48
C ALA A 42 -4.76 -16.87 -3.94
N GLY A 43 -5.92 -16.96 -3.26
CA GLY A 43 -6.03 -17.19 -1.83
C GLY A 43 -6.23 -15.93 -0.99
N ALA A 44 -6.54 -14.79 -1.60
CA ALA A 44 -6.99 -13.62 -0.85
C ALA A 44 -8.33 -13.92 -0.14
N GLU A 45 -8.44 -13.55 1.12
CA GLU A 45 -9.67 -13.71 1.92
C GLU A 45 -10.76 -12.72 1.48
N GLN A 46 -10.33 -11.56 0.97
CA GLN A 46 -11.22 -10.52 0.48
C GLN A 46 -10.62 -9.82 -0.74
N ALA A 47 -11.41 -9.66 -1.80
CA ALA A 47 -11.08 -8.83 -2.95
C ALA A 47 -12.19 -7.79 -3.15
N VAL A 48 -11.82 -6.51 -3.19
CA VAL A 48 -12.77 -5.37 -3.28
C VAL A 48 -12.53 -4.60 -4.57
N ASP A 49 -13.61 -4.27 -5.28
CA ASP A 49 -13.54 -3.38 -6.44
C ASP A 49 -13.25 -1.95 -5.98
N TYR A 50 -12.17 -1.35 -6.50
CA TYR A 50 -11.84 0.05 -6.19
C TYR A 50 -12.82 1.05 -6.83
N SER A 51 -13.59 0.64 -7.84
CA SER A 51 -14.62 1.48 -8.46
C SER A 51 -15.90 1.61 -7.62
N SER A 52 -16.01 0.82 -6.56
CA SER A 52 -17.10 0.92 -5.60
C SER A 52 -17.05 2.24 -4.85
N LYS A 53 -18.19 2.95 -4.77
CA LYS A 53 -18.32 4.23 -4.05
C LYS A 53 -17.96 4.12 -2.57
N ASP A 54 -18.02 2.93 -2.01
CA ASP A 54 -17.87 2.68 -0.56
C ASP A 54 -16.72 1.71 -0.26
N ILE A 55 -15.57 1.89 -0.91
CA ILE A 55 -14.39 1.04 -0.66
C ILE A 55 -14.00 1.00 0.84
N GLU A 56 -14.20 2.10 1.56
CA GLU A 56 -13.94 2.21 2.99
C GLU A 56 -14.87 1.33 3.85
N LEU A 57 -16.10 1.11 3.39
CA LEU A 57 -17.05 0.22 4.08
C LEU A 57 -16.89 -1.23 3.63
N ALA A 58 -16.45 -1.44 2.39
CA ALA A 58 -16.28 -2.77 1.82
C ALA A 58 -15.07 -3.51 2.41
N ILE A 59 -13.96 -2.81 2.67
CA ILE A 59 -12.77 -3.40 3.31
C ILE A 59 -13.05 -3.58 4.80
N LYS A 60 -12.99 -4.82 5.28
CA LYS A 60 -13.37 -5.14 6.67
C LYS A 60 -12.15 -5.25 7.58
N GLY A 61 -12.09 -4.39 8.59
CA GLY A 61 -11.16 -4.50 9.71
C GLY A 61 -9.93 -3.61 9.60
N LYS A 62 -8.91 -3.92 10.42
CA LYS A 62 -7.63 -3.20 10.46
C LYS A 62 -6.47 -4.14 10.16
N PHE A 63 -5.44 -3.62 9.54
CA PHE A 63 -4.32 -4.40 8.99
C PHE A 63 -3.01 -4.09 9.71
N ASP A 64 -2.17 -5.11 9.82
CA ASP A 64 -0.83 -5.00 10.40
C ASP A 64 0.14 -4.39 9.39
N ALA A 65 -0.12 -4.60 8.10
CA ALA A 65 0.62 -3.97 7.02
C ALA A 65 -0.30 -3.62 5.84
N VAL A 66 0.10 -2.59 5.09
CA VAL A 66 -0.53 -2.20 3.83
C VAL A 66 0.54 -2.04 2.77
N LEU A 67 0.35 -2.71 1.63
CA LEU A 67 1.20 -2.58 0.45
C LEU A 67 0.43 -1.82 -0.64
N ASP A 68 0.93 -0.66 -1.03
CA ASP A 68 0.36 0.18 -2.07
C ASP A 68 1.17 0.10 -3.37
N THR A 69 0.59 -0.48 -4.41
CA THR A 69 1.21 -0.54 -5.74
C THR A 69 0.74 0.58 -6.67
N ILE A 70 -0.19 1.43 -6.22
CA ILE A 70 -0.77 2.54 -6.98
C ILE A 70 -0.03 3.84 -6.64
N GLY A 71 0.15 4.12 -5.35
CA GLY A 71 0.93 5.26 -4.88
C GLY A 71 0.30 6.63 -5.13
N ALA A 72 -1.03 6.68 -5.25
CA ALA A 72 -1.76 7.95 -5.34
C ALA A 72 -2.04 8.51 -3.93
N PRO A 73 -2.14 9.83 -3.74
CA PRO A 73 -2.46 10.42 -2.44
C PRO A 73 -3.74 9.86 -1.80
N GLU A 74 -4.74 9.53 -2.61
CA GLU A 74 -5.99 8.93 -2.16
C GLU A 74 -5.79 7.50 -1.64
N THR A 75 -4.98 6.69 -2.33
CA THR A 75 -4.69 5.30 -1.92
C THR A 75 -3.79 5.25 -0.69
N GLU A 76 -2.86 6.19 -0.57
CA GLU A 76 -2.05 6.37 0.63
C GLU A 76 -2.93 6.69 1.84
N ARG A 77 -3.83 7.68 1.73
CA ARG A 77 -4.75 8.02 2.82
C ARG A 77 -5.65 6.85 3.19
N LEU A 78 -6.17 6.15 2.18
CA LEU A 78 -7.00 4.96 2.38
C LEU A 78 -6.23 3.88 3.14
N GLY A 79 -5.00 3.57 2.70
CA GLY A 79 -4.14 2.58 3.34
C GLY A 79 -3.84 2.91 4.79
N LEU A 80 -3.44 4.16 5.07
CA LEU A 80 -3.16 4.64 6.42
C LEU A 80 -4.39 4.56 7.33
N ASN A 81 -5.59 4.84 6.81
CA ASN A 81 -6.84 4.70 7.56
C ASN A 81 -7.12 3.25 7.97
N PHE A 82 -6.65 2.26 7.20
CA PHE A 82 -6.86 0.84 7.47
C PHE A 82 -5.77 0.21 8.34
N LEU A 83 -4.68 0.93 8.60
CA LEU A 83 -3.61 0.43 9.46
C LEU A 83 -4.03 0.36 10.94
N LYS A 84 -3.50 -0.64 11.63
CA LYS A 84 -3.42 -0.66 13.10
C LYS A 84 -2.33 0.30 13.57
N ARG A 85 -2.44 0.76 14.83
CA ARG A 85 -1.34 1.46 15.49
C ARG A 85 -0.07 0.61 15.46
N GLY A 86 1.04 1.20 15.02
CA GLY A 86 2.32 0.51 14.87
C GLY A 86 2.41 -0.45 13.68
N GLY A 87 1.42 -0.47 12.79
CA GLY A 87 1.54 -1.24 11.54
C GLY A 87 2.54 -0.64 10.56
N HIS A 88 2.71 -1.28 9.41
CA HIS A 88 3.61 -0.82 8.35
C HIS A 88 2.87 -0.44 7.07
N TYR A 89 3.13 0.75 6.54
CA TYR A 89 2.69 1.13 5.19
C TYR A 89 3.91 1.10 4.27
N MET A 90 3.79 0.44 3.12
CA MET A 90 4.83 0.30 2.10
C MET A 90 4.23 0.70 0.76
N THR A 91 4.94 1.51 -0.04
CA THR A 91 4.51 1.91 -1.39
C THR A 91 5.62 1.66 -2.41
N LEU A 92 5.24 1.23 -3.61
CA LEU A 92 6.18 1.04 -4.72
C LEU A 92 6.48 2.33 -5.48
N HIS A 93 5.64 3.36 -5.35
CA HIS A 93 5.93 4.69 -5.87
C HIS A 93 6.66 5.50 -4.82
N GLY A 94 7.98 5.39 -4.81
CA GLY A 94 8.84 6.30 -4.07
C GLY A 94 9.04 7.59 -4.86
N GLU A 95 8.51 8.71 -4.36
CA GLU A 95 8.87 10.07 -4.84
C GLU A 95 10.41 10.25 -4.88
N THR A 96 11.12 9.52 -4.01
CA THR A 96 12.58 9.43 -3.90
C THR A 96 13.27 8.96 -5.18
N ALA A 97 12.74 7.93 -5.84
CA ALA A 97 13.33 7.40 -7.07
C ALA A 97 13.12 8.38 -8.23
N ALA A 98 11.93 8.97 -8.32
CA ALA A 98 11.61 9.98 -9.33
C ALA A 98 12.47 11.25 -9.17
N LEU A 99 12.72 11.71 -7.95
CA LEU A 99 13.60 12.86 -7.68
C LEU A 99 15.08 12.57 -7.99
N ALA A 100 15.55 11.35 -7.71
CA ALA A 100 16.92 10.93 -8.00
C ALA A 100 17.19 10.86 -9.51
N ASP A 101 16.22 10.36 -10.28
CA ASP A 101 16.31 10.30 -11.75
C ASP A 101 16.24 11.69 -12.40
N HIS A 102 15.42 12.61 -11.85
CA HIS A 102 15.25 13.94 -12.44
C HIS A 102 16.38 14.94 -12.13
N TYR A 103 16.97 14.87 -10.93
CA TYR A 103 17.98 15.85 -10.47
C TYR A 103 19.40 15.28 -10.37
N GLY A 104 19.58 13.99 -10.67
CA GLY A 104 20.84 13.27 -10.50
C GLY A 104 21.17 13.01 -9.03
N LEU A 105 22.06 12.04 -8.77
CA LEU A 105 22.32 11.52 -7.42
C LEU A 105 22.77 12.61 -6.42
N ALA A 106 23.52 13.62 -6.88
CA ALA A 106 24.10 14.65 -6.02
C ALA A 106 23.06 15.61 -5.43
N LEU A 107 21.98 15.92 -6.16
CA LEU A 107 20.93 16.83 -5.73
C LEU A 107 19.63 16.10 -5.36
N GLY A 108 19.32 15.02 -6.08
CA GLY A 108 18.14 14.21 -5.83
C GLY A 108 18.18 13.51 -4.47
N LEU A 109 19.34 13.01 -4.03
CA LEU A 109 19.46 12.31 -2.75
C LEU A 109 19.17 13.22 -1.52
N PRO A 110 19.77 14.43 -1.37
CA PRO A 110 19.46 15.29 -0.23
C PRO A 110 18.01 15.83 -0.24
N ILE A 111 17.45 16.14 -1.42
CA ILE A 111 16.05 16.58 -1.52
C ILE A 111 15.10 15.43 -1.19
N ALA A 112 15.36 14.24 -1.74
CA ALA A 112 14.56 13.06 -1.43
C ALA A 112 14.67 12.67 0.04
N THR A 113 15.84 12.79 0.66
CA THR A 113 16.03 12.53 2.10
C THR A 113 15.23 13.51 2.95
N THR A 114 15.21 14.80 2.60
CA THR A 114 14.42 15.81 3.34
C THR A 114 12.91 15.63 3.15
N VAL A 115 12.45 15.29 1.94
CA VAL A 115 11.05 14.96 1.67
C VAL A 115 10.63 13.69 2.44
N LEU A 116 11.45 12.64 2.39
CA LEU A 116 11.19 11.40 3.13
C LEU A 116 11.18 11.61 4.64
N LEU A 117 12.13 12.37 5.19
CA LEU A 117 12.16 12.69 6.62
C LEU A 117 10.92 13.48 7.03
N LYS A 118 10.51 14.47 6.23
CA LYS A 118 9.30 15.26 6.49
C LYS A 118 8.04 14.39 6.42
N LYS A 119 7.93 13.53 5.40
CA LYS A 119 6.78 12.62 5.22
C LYS A 119 6.74 11.61 6.37
N ARG A 120 7.87 10.99 6.70
CA ARG A 120 8.01 10.10 7.86
C ARG A 120 7.65 10.79 9.17
N MET A 121 8.08 12.02 9.40
CA MET A 121 7.70 12.81 10.58
C MET A 121 6.21 13.14 10.60
N GLN A 122 5.61 13.53 9.47
CA GLN A 122 4.18 13.82 9.38
C GLN A 122 3.32 12.57 9.61
N THR A 123 3.68 11.44 9.02
CA THR A 123 2.97 10.16 9.23
C THR A 123 3.14 9.67 10.67
N TRP A 124 4.33 9.86 11.26
CA TRP A 124 4.56 9.51 12.66
C TRP A 124 3.79 10.44 13.61
N TYR A 125 3.77 11.74 13.37
CA TYR A 125 3.07 12.72 14.19
C TYR A 125 1.54 12.60 14.08
N SER A 126 1.01 12.37 12.88
CA SER A 126 -0.45 12.27 12.66
C SER A 126 -1.01 10.89 12.98
N TYR A 127 -0.25 9.81 12.84
CA TYR A 127 -0.77 8.44 12.97
C TYR A 127 0.00 7.51 13.93
N GLY A 128 1.23 7.85 14.35
CA GLY A 128 2.04 7.01 15.23
C GLY A 128 2.57 5.72 14.56
N ILE A 129 2.86 5.79 13.26
CA ILE A 129 3.14 4.64 12.39
C ILE A 129 4.53 4.81 11.74
N GLY A 130 5.29 3.71 11.63
CA GLY A 130 6.57 3.68 10.91
C GLY A 130 6.38 3.38 9.42
N CYS A 131 6.66 4.35 8.56
CA CYS A 131 6.74 4.17 7.11
C CYS A 131 8.19 3.77 6.73
N LEU A 132 8.35 2.69 5.95
CA LEU A 132 9.62 2.18 5.44
C LEU A 132 9.57 2.08 3.92
#